data_AF-A0A2M8N6B3-F1
#
_entry.id   AF-A0A2M8N6B3-F1
#
_cell.length_a   1.000
_cell.length_b   1.000
_cell.length_c   1.000
_cell.angle_alpha   90.00
_cell.angle_beta   90.00
_cell.angle_gamma   90.00
#
_symmetry.space_group_name_H-M   'P 1'
#
loop_
_entity.id
_entity.type
_entity.pdbx_description
1 polymer ?
#
loop_
_entity_poly.entity_id
_entity_poly.type
_entity_poly.pdbx_seq_one_letter_code
_entity_poly.pdbx_strand_id
1 'polypeptide(L)'
;MVQFRQHNLLNSHQLGKFDIIFCKNVMLYFDESYMQRVEHHLYNALQPHGWLFLGQAEALRFEREQWQTHVFPGAPIYQHQSSEPLAFDDTPKQPKYDIDDTQPTIVANTVEVDYYLQAVEAVHEDDYTQAERCLSHALYHKHALIPTHTLLAWLFANRKAFPEAEAHITATLSLDPLHADAHYVSALIALEQNQIQNAIRALHMTLYCDKYHVLAAFMLGNLYAKTGELSRAYSQWAKIQRVLDRFQPSDYVSDLSDLTAGQLDALITAHLNDT
;
A
#
# COMPACT_ATOMS: atom_id res chain seq x y z
N MET A 1 5.55 -26.46 -7.06
CA MET A 1 4.10 -26.52 -6.78
C MET A 1 3.82 -25.73 -5.52
N VAL A 2 2.88 -24.78 -5.54
CA VAL A 2 2.51 -23.97 -4.37
C VAL A 2 1.13 -24.41 -3.89
N GLN A 3 0.95 -24.53 -2.58
CA GLN A 3 -0.34 -24.89 -1.97
C GLN A 3 -0.79 -23.81 -1.00
N PHE A 4 -2.03 -23.37 -1.15
CA PHE A 4 -2.67 -22.42 -0.24
C PHE A 4 -3.65 -23.17 0.67
N ARG A 5 -3.60 -22.88 1.98
CA ARG A 5 -4.50 -23.48 2.97
C ARG A 5 -4.90 -22.43 4.00
N GLN A 6 -6.17 -22.40 4.37
CA GLN A 6 -6.64 -21.60 5.48
C GLN A 6 -6.35 -22.35 6.79
N HIS A 7 -5.75 -21.66 7.76
CA HIS A 7 -5.46 -22.24 9.08
C HIS A 7 -5.54 -21.18 10.17
N ASN A 8 -6.10 -21.55 11.33
CA ASN A 8 -6.15 -20.68 12.50
C ASN A 8 -5.00 -21.05 13.44
N LEU A 9 -4.09 -20.09 13.70
CA LEU A 9 -2.89 -20.27 14.51
C LEU A 9 -3.17 -20.65 15.98
N LEU A 10 -4.41 -20.48 16.46
CA LEU A 10 -4.80 -20.90 17.81
C LEU A 10 -5.23 -22.37 17.90
N ASN A 11 -5.40 -23.03 16.75
CA ASN A 11 -5.77 -24.43 16.70
C ASN A 11 -4.54 -25.32 16.87
N SER A 12 -4.68 -26.40 17.63
CA SER A 12 -3.61 -27.37 17.90
C SER A 12 -3.41 -28.42 16.79
N HIS A 13 -4.12 -28.32 15.67
CA HIS A 13 -3.97 -29.26 14.56
C HIS A 13 -2.63 -29.03 13.85
N GLN A 14 -1.80 -30.08 13.76
CA GLN A 14 -0.48 -30.00 13.16
C GLN A 14 -0.56 -29.68 11.67
N LEU A 15 -0.08 -28.48 11.30
CA LEU A 15 0.17 -28.05 9.92
C LEU A 15 1.29 -28.85 9.22
N GLY A 16 2.01 -29.67 10.00
CA GLY A 16 3.27 -30.31 9.60
C GLY A 16 4.46 -29.64 10.28
N LYS A 17 5.65 -30.03 9.86
CA LYS A 17 6.91 -29.43 10.29
C LYS A 17 7.52 -28.63 9.14
N PHE A 18 8.03 -27.44 9.45
CA PHE A 18 8.57 -26.50 8.47
C PHE A 18 10.03 -26.17 8.77
N ASP A 19 10.82 -26.02 7.71
CA ASP A 19 12.19 -25.51 7.82
C ASP A 19 12.20 -24.00 8.07
N ILE A 20 11.22 -23.28 7.51
CA ILE A 20 11.10 -21.82 7.60
C ILE A 20 9.62 -21.43 7.77
N ILE A 21 9.35 -20.51 8.69
CA ILE A 21 8.05 -19.87 8.87
C ILE A 21 8.20 -18.34 8.80
N PHE A 22 7.31 -17.70 8.03
CA PHE A 22 7.13 -16.25 8.02
C PHE A 22 5.78 -15.91 8.66
N CYS A 23 5.80 -15.16 9.75
CA CYS A 23 4.60 -14.72 10.47
C CYS A 23 4.67 -13.20 10.62
N LYS A 24 4.02 -12.46 9.71
CA LYS A 24 4.09 -10.99 9.67
C LYS A 24 2.72 -10.36 9.87
N ASN A 25 2.65 -9.39 10.78
CA ASN A 25 1.46 -8.60 11.10
C ASN A 25 0.29 -9.46 11.61
N VAL A 26 0.56 -10.48 12.42
CA VAL A 26 -0.49 -11.37 12.94
C VAL A 26 -0.50 -11.35 14.47
N MET A 27 0.66 -11.31 15.11
CA MET A 27 0.77 -11.39 16.58
C MET A 27 0.33 -10.10 17.28
N LEU A 28 0.38 -8.96 16.58
CA LEU A 28 -0.01 -7.64 17.09
C LEU A 28 -1.49 -7.55 17.53
N TYR A 29 -2.34 -8.46 17.03
CA TYR A 29 -3.78 -8.46 17.29
C TYR A 29 -4.21 -9.36 18.45
N PHE A 30 -3.29 -10.16 19.00
CA PHE A 30 -3.59 -11.08 20.08
C PHE A 30 -3.28 -10.46 21.44
N ASP A 31 -4.11 -10.78 22.44
CA ASP A 31 -3.74 -10.52 23.82
C ASP A 31 -2.58 -11.43 24.27
N GLU A 32 -2.02 -11.14 25.43
CA GLU A 32 -0.84 -11.82 25.96
C GLU A 32 -1.00 -13.35 26.02
N SER A 33 -2.20 -13.81 26.40
CA SER A 33 -2.50 -15.24 26.54
C SER A 33 -2.59 -15.97 25.20
N TYR A 34 -3.13 -15.30 24.17
CA TYR A 34 -3.18 -15.85 22.81
C TYR A 34 -1.83 -15.75 22.12
N MET A 35 -1.06 -14.68 22.33
CA MET A 35 0.30 -14.55 21.80
C MET A 35 1.18 -15.70 22.27
N GLN A 36 1.17 -16.01 23.57
CA GLN A 36 1.95 -17.13 24.12
C GLN A 36 1.60 -18.46 23.44
N ARG A 37 0.30 -18.71 23.20
CA ARG A 37 -0.15 -19.92 22.51
C ARG A 37 0.32 -19.96 21.04
N VAL A 38 0.26 -18.83 20.34
CA VAL A 38 0.74 -18.74 18.96
C VAL A 38 2.25 -18.97 18.89
N GLU A 39 3.04 -18.32 19.76
CA GLU A 39 4.50 -18.52 19.83
C GLU A 39 4.84 -20.00 20.05
N HIS A 40 4.15 -20.65 20.99
CA HIS A 40 4.32 -22.06 21.27
C HIS A 40 3.94 -22.96 20.07
N HIS A 41 2.87 -22.65 19.35
CA HIS A 41 2.49 -23.39 18.14
C HIS A 41 3.50 -23.19 17.00
N LEU A 42 4.02 -21.98 16.81
CA LEU A 42 5.04 -21.69 15.81
C LEU A 42 6.34 -22.43 16.10
N TYR A 43 6.77 -22.45 17.36
CA TYR A 43 7.92 -23.24 17.80
C TYR A 43 7.73 -24.73 17.47
N ASN A 44 6.59 -25.29 17.86
CA ASN A 44 6.27 -26.70 17.60
C ASN A 44 6.06 -27.03 16.12
N ALA A 45 5.75 -26.05 15.28
CA ALA A 45 5.63 -26.24 13.84
C ALA A 45 6.98 -26.20 13.12
N LEU A 46 8.05 -25.70 13.75
CA LEU A 46 9.38 -25.72 13.17
C LEU A 46 10.07 -27.07 13.33
N GLN A 47 10.87 -27.44 12.34
CA GLN A 47 11.92 -28.44 12.49
C GLN A 47 13.01 -27.93 13.44
N PRO A 48 13.78 -28.83 14.09
CA PRO A 48 15.03 -28.44 14.74
C PRO A 48 15.89 -27.62 13.77
N HIS A 49 16.49 -26.53 14.26
CA HIS A 49 17.24 -25.55 13.45
C HIS A 49 16.43 -24.73 12.45
N GLY A 50 15.10 -24.89 12.43
CA GLY A 50 14.21 -24.12 11.58
C GLY A 50 14.14 -22.65 11.97
N TRP A 51 13.74 -21.81 11.02
CA TRP A 51 13.80 -20.35 11.14
C TRP A 51 12.41 -19.70 11.19
N LEU A 52 12.25 -18.75 12.11
CA LEU A 52 11.06 -17.90 12.23
C LEU A 52 11.41 -16.45 11.91
N PHE A 53 10.65 -15.88 11.00
CA PHE A 53 10.72 -14.48 10.60
C PHE A 53 9.44 -13.76 11.02
N LEU A 54 9.60 -12.70 11.82
CA LEU A 54 8.49 -11.85 12.25
C LEU A 54 8.41 -10.53 11.46
N GLY A 55 7.30 -9.82 11.58
CA GLY A 55 7.17 -8.44 11.08
C GLY A 55 8.05 -7.46 11.86
N GLN A 56 8.28 -6.26 11.31
CA GLN A 56 9.20 -5.27 11.90
C GLN A 56 8.75 -4.74 13.28
N ALA A 57 7.44 -4.72 13.54
CA ALA A 57 6.87 -4.30 14.82
C ALA A 57 6.63 -5.47 15.79
N GLU A 58 7.02 -6.70 15.40
CA GLU A 58 6.74 -7.93 16.14
C GLU A 58 8.02 -8.53 16.72
N ALA A 59 7.90 -9.12 17.91
CA ALA A 59 9.00 -9.80 18.57
C ALA A 59 8.45 -10.91 19.46
N LEU A 60 9.23 -11.98 19.63
CA LEU A 60 8.93 -13.02 20.61
C LEU A 60 8.98 -12.45 22.02
N ARG A 61 7.95 -12.77 22.82
CA ARG A 61 7.80 -12.28 24.19
C ARG A 61 7.93 -13.39 25.22
N PHE A 62 7.60 -14.62 24.88
CA PHE A 62 7.56 -15.75 25.81
C PHE A 62 8.60 -16.80 25.42
N GLU A 63 9.00 -17.61 26.40
CA GLU A 63 9.87 -18.79 26.22
C GLU A 63 11.13 -18.50 25.37
N ARG A 64 11.66 -17.28 25.48
CA ARG A 64 12.77 -16.74 24.68
C ARG A 64 14.04 -17.56 24.81
N GLU A 65 14.20 -18.26 25.92
CA GLU A 65 15.29 -19.19 26.20
C GLU A 65 15.31 -20.43 25.30
N GLN A 66 14.20 -20.74 24.62
CA GLN A 66 14.13 -21.85 23.65
C GLN A 66 14.57 -21.41 22.24
N TRP A 67 14.80 -20.12 22.03
CA TRP A 67 15.10 -19.54 20.73
C TRP A 67 16.52 -19.00 20.68
N GLN A 68 17.24 -19.34 19.61
CA GLN A 68 18.46 -18.63 19.26
C GLN A 68 18.10 -17.38 18.44
N THR A 69 18.40 -16.20 18.97
CA THR A 69 18.13 -14.93 18.28
C THR A 69 19.34 -14.49 17.47
N HIS A 70 19.14 -14.29 16.17
CA HIS A 70 20.13 -13.74 15.25
C HIS A 70 19.74 -12.33 14.84
N VAL A 71 20.65 -11.38 15.04
CA VAL A 71 20.40 -9.96 14.72
C VAL A 71 20.92 -9.66 13.33
N PHE A 72 20.01 -9.34 12.41
CA PHE A 72 20.32 -8.90 11.05
C PHE A 72 19.92 -7.44 10.86
N PRO A 73 20.48 -6.73 9.86
CA PRO A 73 20.02 -5.40 9.50
C PRO A 73 18.53 -5.41 9.16
N GLY A 74 17.72 -4.72 9.97
CA GLY A 74 16.28 -4.54 9.76
C GLY A 74 15.38 -5.21 10.80
N ALA A 75 15.68 -6.44 11.25
CA ALA A 75 14.90 -7.13 12.28
C ALA A 75 15.66 -8.33 12.88
N PRO A 76 15.33 -8.74 14.13
CA PRO A 76 15.79 -10.02 14.65
C PRO A 76 15.12 -11.19 13.92
N ILE A 77 15.87 -12.27 13.71
CA ILE A 77 15.38 -13.53 13.18
C ILE A 77 15.60 -14.60 14.26
N TYR A 78 14.63 -15.48 14.45
CA TYR A 78 14.67 -16.48 15.50
C TYR A 78 14.88 -17.86 14.90
N GLN A 79 15.75 -18.66 15.54
CA GLN A 79 16.02 -20.02 15.13
C GLN A 79 15.66 -20.98 16.26
N HIS A 80 14.98 -22.07 15.94
CA HIS A 80 14.64 -23.12 16.89
C HIS A 80 15.93 -23.73 17.43
N GLN A 81 16.13 -23.68 18.75
CA GLN A 81 17.34 -24.20 19.38
C GLN A 81 17.33 -25.74 19.37
N SER A 82 18.45 -26.35 18.99
CA SER A 82 18.61 -27.81 19.01
C SER A 82 20.01 -28.18 19.46
N SER A 83 20.12 -29.23 20.27
CA SER A 83 21.38 -29.80 20.76
C SER A 83 22.01 -30.78 19.78
N GLU A 84 21.28 -31.21 18.75
CA GLU A 84 21.81 -32.09 17.71
C GLU A 84 22.54 -31.25 16.64
N PRO A 85 23.78 -31.61 16.25
CA PRO A 85 24.48 -30.90 15.19
C PRO A 85 23.70 -30.99 13.87
N LEU A 86 23.64 -29.87 13.13
CA LEU A 86 23.11 -29.83 11.77
C LEU A 86 23.91 -30.79 10.89
N ALA A 87 23.34 -31.95 10.58
CA ALA A 87 23.84 -32.82 9.54
C ALA A 87 23.38 -32.25 8.20
N PHE A 88 24.21 -31.41 7.59
CA PHE A 88 24.05 -31.08 6.19
C PHE A 88 24.48 -32.31 5.37
N ASP A 89 23.57 -32.88 4.58
CA ASP A 89 23.97 -33.75 3.47
C ASP A 89 24.74 -32.81 2.52
N ASP A 90 26.07 -32.92 2.46
CA ASP A 90 27.01 -31.95 1.83
C ASP A 90 26.79 -31.70 0.32
N THR A 91 25.70 -32.22 -0.23
CA THR A 91 25.21 -31.86 -1.56
C THR A 91 23.85 -31.18 -1.40
N PRO A 92 23.76 -29.87 -1.71
CA PRO A 92 22.47 -29.25 -1.99
C PRO A 92 21.79 -30.10 -3.07
N LYS A 93 20.76 -30.87 -2.70
CA LYS A 93 19.87 -31.50 -3.67
C LYS A 93 19.07 -30.38 -4.28
N GLN A 94 19.68 -29.71 -5.26
CA GLN A 94 19.02 -28.73 -6.09
C GLN A 94 17.75 -29.40 -6.62
N PRO A 95 16.56 -28.89 -6.33
CA PRO A 95 15.35 -29.50 -6.85
C PRO A 95 15.48 -29.55 -8.37
N LYS A 96 15.37 -30.74 -8.95
CA LYS A 96 15.23 -30.85 -10.40
C LYS A 96 13.86 -30.29 -10.72
N TYR A 97 13.85 -29.04 -11.13
CA TYR A 97 12.69 -28.45 -11.75
C TYR A 97 12.70 -28.94 -13.20
N ASP A 98 11.65 -29.64 -13.65
CA ASP A 98 11.37 -29.85 -15.07
C ASP A 98 10.90 -28.49 -15.63
N ILE A 99 11.85 -27.56 -15.77
CA ILE A 99 11.67 -26.35 -16.54
C ILE A 99 12.21 -26.69 -17.91
N ASP A 100 11.38 -26.56 -18.94
CA ASP A 100 11.83 -26.65 -20.32
C ASP A 100 12.93 -25.58 -20.51
N ASP A 101 14.15 -26.04 -20.80
CA ASP A 101 15.38 -25.23 -20.90
C ASP A 101 15.36 -24.32 -22.15
N THR A 102 14.22 -24.24 -22.83
CA THR A 102 13.83 -23.00 -23.51
C THR A 102 13.70 -21.91 -22.47
N GLN A 103 14.85 -21.38 -22.03
CA GLN A 103 14.92 -20.03 -21.52
C GLN A 103 14.10 -19.19 -22.49
N PRO A 104 13.03 -18.50 -22.05
CA PRO A 104 12.52 -17.41 -22.85
C PRO A 104 13.75 -16.56 -23.12
N THR A 105 14.13 -16.44 -24.38
CA THR A 105 15.26 -15.60 -24.76
C THR A 105 14.98 -14.28 -24.10
N ILE A 106 15.79 -13.91 -23.11
CA ILE A 106 15.77 -12.57 -22.56
C ILE A 106 16.35 -11.75 -23.70
N VAL A 107 15.47 -11.39 -24.64
CA VAL A 107 15.69 -10.26 -25.50
C VAL A 107 15.85 -9.13 -24.50
N ALA A 108 17.07 -8.64 -24.35
CA ALA A 108 17.36 -7.40 -23.68
C ALA A 108 16.76 -6.24 -24.50
N ASN A 109 15.44 -6.24 -24.61
CA ASN A 109 14.64 -5.04 -24.67
C ASN A 109 14.25 -4.78 -23.22
N THR A 110 15.22 -4.36 -22.40
CA THR A 110 14.90 -3.75 -21.10
C THR A 110 14.31 -2.38 -21.39
N VAL A 111 13.04 -2.38 -21.81
CA VAL A 111 12.15 -1.30 -21.39
C VAL A 111 12.12 -1.48 -19.88
N GLU A 112 12.74 -0.56 -19.15
CA GLU A 112 12.61 -0.48 -17.70
C GLU A 112 11.10 -0.45 -17.43
N VAL A 113 10.56 -1.57 -16.94
CA VAL A 113 9.12 -1.70 -16.71
C VAL A 113 8.80 -0.78 -15.54
N ASP A 114 8.20 0.36 -15.85
CA ASP A 114 7.74 1.30 -14.84
C ASP A 114 6.45 0.75 -14.23
N TYR A 115 6.62 -0.06 -13.18
CA TYR A 115 5.52 -0.63 -12.41
C TYR A 115 4.60 0.44 -11.82
N TYR A 116 5.08 1.66 -11.58
CA TYR A 116 4.22 2.74 -11.14
C TYR A 116 3.28 3.17 -12.27
N LEU A 117 3.81 3.38 -13.48
CA LEU A 117 2.98 3.75 -14.63
C LEU A 117 1.93 2.67 -14.96
N GLN A 118 2.31 1.39 -14.89
CA GLN A 118 1.35 0.28 -15.06
C GLN A 118 0.27 0.26 -13.97
N ALA A 119 0.59 0.70 -12.75
CA ALA A 119 -0.42 0.83 -11.70
C ALA A 119 -1.38 1.97 -11.98
N VAL A 120 -0.89 3.10 -12.51
CA VAL A 120 -1.72 4.24 -12.90
C VAL A 120 -2.68 3.85 -14.03
N GLU A 121 -2.17 3.19 -15.07
CA GLU A 121 -3.00 2.66 -16.16
C GLU A 121 -4.09 1.71 -15.62
N ALA A 122 -3.73 0.79 -14.73
CA ALA A 122 -4.69 -0.12 -14.10
C ALA A 122 -5.75 0.61 -13.25
N VAL A 123 -5.39 1.71 -12.56
CA VAL A 123 -6.35 2.55 -11.84
C VAL A 123 -7.32 3.23 -12.80
N HIS A 124 -6.83 3.75 -13.92
CA HIS A 124 -7.63 4.37 -14.97
C HIS A 124 -8.60 3.40 -15.67
N GLU A 125 -8.28 2.11 -15.64
CA GLU A 125 -9.12 1.01 -16.16
C GLU A 125 -9.99 0.34 -15.07
N ASP A 126 -10.04 0.89 -13.85
CA ASP A 126 -10.72 0.32 -12.67
C ASP A 126 -10.21 -1.08 -12.24
N ASP A 127 -9.06 -1.55 -12.74
CA ASP A 127 -8.41 -2.79 -12.28
C ASP A 127 -7.52 -2.51 -11.05
N TYR A 128 -8.19 -2.26 -9.92
CA TYR A 128 -7.51 -2.02 -8.65
C TYR A 128 -6.69 -3.23 -8.16
N THR A 129 -7.00 -4.44 -8.62
CA THR A 129 -6.23 -5.64 -8.23
C THR A 129 -4.88 -5.66 -8.93
N GLN A 130 -4.86 -5.34 -10.21
CA GLN A 130 -3.62 -5.17 -10.96
C GLN A 130 -2.82 -3.98 -10.44
N ALA A 131 -3.46 -2.85 -10.16
CA ALA A 131 -2.82 -1.67 -9.60
C ALA A 131 -2.03 -2.00 -8.31
N GLU A 132 -2.65 -2.68 -7.34
CA GLU A 132 -1.96 -3.05 -6.09
C GLU A 132 -0.77 -3.99 -6.30
N ARG A 133 -0.87 -4.93 -7.26
CA ARG A 133 0.25 -5.82 -7.60
C ARG A 133 1.41 -5.01 -8.17
N CYS A 134 1.12 -4.13 -9.13
CA CYS A 134 2.11 -3.25 -9.74
C CYS A 134 2.77 -2.35 -8.69
N LEU A 135 2.00 -1.74 -7.78
CA LEU A 135 2.54 -0.91 -6.69
C LEU A 135 3.38 -1.71 -5.70
N SER A 136 3.00 -2.96 -5.40
CA SER A 136 3.81 -3.84 -4.57
C SER A 136 5.17 -4.13 -5.21
N HIS A 137 5.22 -4.32 -6.53
CA HIS A 137 6.47 -4.45 -7.28
C HIS A 137 7.27 -3.14 -7.28
N ALA A 138 6.64 -1.99 -7.50
CA ALA A 138 7.29 -0.68 -7.44
C ALA A 138 7.95 -0.43 -6.07
N LEU A 139 7.25 -0.74 -4.96
CA LEU A 139 7.80 -0.66 -3.61
C LEU A 139 8.98 -1.62 -3.39
N TYR A 140 8.86 -2.86 -3.85
CA TYR A 140 9.93 -3.86 -3.69
C TYR A 140 11.23 -3.40 -4.35
N HIS A 141 11.14 -2.81 -5.55
CA HIS A 141 12.28 -2.29 -6.29
C HIS A 141 12.68 -0.85 -5.87
N LYS A 142 11.95 -0.23 -4.91
CA LYS A 142 12.15 1.15 -4.47
C LYS A 142 12.06 2.19 -5.60
N HIS A 143 11.26 1.91 -6.62
CA HIS A 143 10.99 2.83 -7.72
C HIS A 143 9.83 3.76 -7.33
N ALA A 144 9.92 5.04 -7.72
CA ALA A 144 8.87 6.04 -7.51
C ALA A 144 8.23 5.99 -6.10
N LEU A 145 9.04 5.90 -5.05
CA LEU A 145 8.58 5.62 -3.67
C LEU A 145 7.46 6.55 -3.19
N ILE A 146 7.59 7.86 -3.42
CA ILE A 146 6.61 8.88 -3.02
C ILE A 146 5.28 8.70 -3.79
N PRO A 147 5.26 8.74 -5.14
CA PRO A 147 4.04 8.47 -5.91
C PRO A 147 3.40 7.11 -5.60
N THR A 148 4.21 6.08 -5.41
CA THR A 148 3.74 4.72 -5.10
C THR A 148 3.02 4.65 -3.75
N HIS A 149 3.60 5.22 -2.70
CA HIS A 149 2.92 5.30 -1.40
C HIS A 149 1.64 6.14 -1.49
N THR A 150 1.65 7.22 -2.26
CA THR A 150 0.48 8.08 -2.43
C THR A 150 -0.67 7.36 -3.14
N LEU A 151 -0.39 6.63 -4.22
CA LEU A 151 -1.42 5.88 -4.94
C LEU A 151 -1.97 4.70 -4.11
N LEU A 152 -1.12 4.03 -3.33
CA LEU A 152 -1.57 3.04 -2.35
C LEU A 152 -2.49 3.67 -1.29
N ALA A 153 -2.12 4.83 -0.75
CA ALA A 153 -2.97 5.53 0.22
C ALA A 153 -4.36 5.82 -0.36
N TRP A 154 -4.43 6.27 -1.60
CA TRP A 154 -5.68 6.53 -2.30
C TRP A 154 -6.52 5.23 -2.48
N LEU A 155 -5.90 4.14 -2.92
CA LEU A 155 -6.57 2.83 -3.05
C LEU A 155 -7.13 2.32 -1.72
N PHE A 156 -6.37 2.46 -0.64
CA PHE A 156 -6.82 2.08 0.71
C PHE A 156 -7.94 3.01 1.22
N ALA A 157 -7.88 4.31 0.93
CA ALA A 157 -8.93 5.25 1.29
C ALA A 157 -10.27 4.91 0.61
N ASN A 158 -10.24 4.57 -0.69
CA ASN A 158 -11.45 4.21 -1.45
C ASN A 158 -12.14 2.93 -0.93
N ARG A 159 -11.37 1.97 -0.42
CA ARG A 159 -11.92 0.76 0.24
C ARG A 159 -12.21 0.94 1.73
N LYS A 160 -12.08 2.16 2.26
CA LYS A 160 -12.29 2.53 3.67
C LYS A 160 -11.32 1.84 4.64
N ALA A 161 -10.17 1.37 4.15
CA ALA A 161 -9.05 0.89 4.95
C ALA A 161 -8.21 2.08 5.43
N PHE A 162 -8.81 2.92 6.28
CA PHE A 162 -8.21 4.19 6.71
C PHE A 162 -6.87 4.02 7.44
N PRO A 163 -6.68 3.02 8.34
CA PRO A 163 -5.38 2.83 9.00
C PRO A 163 -4.23 2.57 8.00
N GLU A 164 -4.48 1.75 6.99
CA GLU A 164 -3.52 1.44 5.93
C GLU A 164 -3.24 2.67 5.06
N ALA A 165 -4.30 3.43 4.73
CA ALA A 165 -4.16 4.68 3.98
C ALA A 165 -3.32 5.72 4.75
N GLU A 166 -3.58 5.90 6.05
CA GLU A 166 -2.86 6.83 6.92
C GLU A 166 -1.38 6.42 7.10
N ALA A 167 -1.09 5.12 7.14
CA ALA A 167 0.29 4.63 7.19
C ALA A 167 1.06 5.04 5.91
N HIS A 168 0.44 4.91 4.75
CA HIS A 168 1.03 5.32 3.47
C HIS A 168 1.13 6.84 3.30
N ILE A 169 0.15 7.61 3.78
CA ILE A 169 0.25 9.08 3.86
C ILE A 169 1.43 9.47 4.75
N THR A 170 1.57 8.85 5.92
CA THR A 170 2.67 9.11 6.85
C THR A 170 4.02 8.81 6.20
N ALA A 171 4.14 7.68 5.49
CA ALA A 171 5.35 7.34 4.74
C ALA A 171 5.66 8.42 3.69
N THR A 172 4.66 8.85 2.93
CA THR A 172 4.81 9.89 1.90
C THR A 172 5.26 11.22 2.49
N LEU A 173 4.55 11.73 3.50
CA LEU A 173 4.84 13.02 4.13
C LEU A 173 6.15 13.02 4.94
N SER A 174 6.63 11.85 5.36
CA SER A 174 7.97 11.72 5.96
C SER A 174 9.10 11.92 4.94
N LEU A 175 8.86 11.59 3.67
CA LEU A 175 9.79 11.76 2.57
C LEU A 175 9.65 13.16 1.93
N ASP A 176 8.42 13.62 1.75
CA ASP A 176 8.08 14.93 1.19
C ASP A 176 6.91 15.57 1.96
N PRO A 177 7.19 16.44 2.95
CA PRO A 177 6.15 17.14 3.71
C PRO A 177 5.25 18.08 2.88
N LEU A 178 5.71 18.51 1.70
CA LEU A 178 4.99 19.40 0.80
C LEU A 178 4.33 18.63 -0.36
N HIS A 179 4.14 17.32 -0.22
CA HIS A 179 3.48 16.51 -1.23
C HIS A 179 1.98 16.81 -1.30
N ALA A 180 1.54 17.47 -2.38
CA ALA A 180 0.15 17.93 -2.53
C ALA A 180 -0.85 16.77 -2.47
N ASP A 181 -0.59 15.70 -3.23
CA ASP A 181 -1.50 14.56 -3.39
C ASP A 181 -1.70 13.79 -2.07
N ALA A 182 -0.70 13.73 -1.18
CA ALA A 182 -0.88 13.12 0.14
C ALA A 182 -1.85 13.92 1.03
N HIS A 183 -1.76 15.26 0.98
CA HIS A 183 -2.73 16.13 1.66
C HIS A 183 -4.12 16.01 1.03
N TYR A 184 -4.20 15.79 -0.30
CA TYR A 184 -5.46 15.54 -0.99
C TYR A 184 -6.12 14.23 -0.52
N VAL A 185 -5.37 13.12 -0.46
CA VAL A 185 -5.89 11.85 0.06
C VAL A 185 -6.32 11.98 1.53
N SER A 186 -5.60 12.76 2.33
CA SER A 186 -6.01 13.07 3.71
C SER A 186 -7.38 13.79 3.76
N ALA A 187 -7.67 14.65 2.77
CA ALA A 187 -8.97 15.28 2.64
C ALA A 187 -10.07 14.28 2.26
N LEU A 188 -9.80 13.33 1.35
CA LEU A 188 -10.75 12.27 0.99
C LEU A 188 -11.14 11.42 2.21
N ILE A 189 -10.16 10.99 3.00
CA ILE A 189 -10.37 10.24 4.24
C ILE A 189 -11.23 11.06 5.22
N ALA A 190 -10.90 12.33 5.41
CA ALA A 190 -11.66 13.21 6.31
C ALA A 190 -13.12 13.38 5.86
N LEU A 191 -13.39 13.48 4.55
CA LEU A 191 -14.76 13.54 4.03
C LEU A 191 -15.53 12.24 4.24
N GLU A 192 -14.91 11.09 3.98
CA GLU A 192 -15.52 9.77 4.24
C GLU A 192 -15.88 9.60 5.72
N GLN A 193 -15.09 10.19 6.62
CA GLN A 193 -15.35 10.21 8.06
C GLN A 193 -16.28 11.36 8.50
N ASN A 194 -16.86 12.10 7.56
CA ASN A 194 -17.74 13.26 7.79
C ASN A 194 -17.08 14.39 8.62
N GLN A 195 -15.76 14.50 8.58
CA GLN A 195 -14.96 15.53 9.27
C GLN A 195 -14.73 16.73 8.34
N ILE A 196 -15.80 17.46 8.02
CA ILE A 196 -15.79 18.53 7.01
C ILE A 196 -14.71 19.59 7.25
N GLN A 197 -14.50 20.00 8.50
CA GLN A 197 -13.49 21.01 8.84
C GLN A 197 -12.05 20.50 8.61
N ASN A 198 -11.81 19.21 8.88
CA ASN A 198 -10.51 18.59 8.61
C ASN A 198 -10.27 18.46 7.11
N ALA A 199 -11.31 18.09 6.35
CA ALA A 199 -11.23 18.03 4.89
C ALA A 199 -10.91 19.40 4.27
N ILE A 200 -11.59 20.47 4.69
CA ILE A 200 -11.32 21.83 4.18
C ILE A 200 -9.88 22.24 4.47
N ARG A 201 -9.38 21.99 5.68
CA ARG A 201 -7.99 22.28 6.05
C ARG A 201 -6.99 21.50 5.20
N ALA A 202 -7.23 20.21 4.96
CA ALA A 202 -6.38 19.37 4.13
C ALA A 202 -6.41 19.81 2.65
N LEU A 203 -7.57 20.22 2.13
CA LEU A 203 -7.69 20.80 0.78
C LEU A 203 -6.94 22.13 0.65
N HIS A 204 -6.97 22.99 1.68
CA HIS A 204 -6.15 24.19 1.70
C HIS A 204 -4.66 23.87 1.73
N MET A 205 -4.23 22.84 2.47
CA MET A 205 -2.83 22.39 2.43
C MET A 205 -2.45 21.84 1.06
N THR A 206 -3.34 21.10 0.41
CA THR A 206 -3.13 20.63 -0.97
C THR A 206 -2.90 21.82 -1.91
N LEU A 207 -3.78 22.82 -1.87
CA LEU A 207 -3.68 24.02 -2.72
C LEU A 207 -2.53 24.96 -2.34
N TYR A 208 -2.01 24.85 -1.11
CA TYR A 208 -0.79 25.52 -0.70
C TYR A 208 0.45 24.88 -1.34
N CYS A 209 0.49 23.54 -1.36
CA CYS A 209 1.58 22.77 -1.97
C CYS A 209 1.56 22.87 -3.50
N ASP A 210 0.38 22.68 -4.10
CA ASP A 210 0.15 22.89 -5.53
C ASP A 210 -1.11 23.75 -5.75
N LYS A 211 -0.87 25.02 -6.10
CA LYS A 211 -1.93 26.01 -6.38
C LYS A 211 -2.79 25.68 -7.60
N TYR A 212 -2.37 24.73 -8.45
CA TYR A 212 -3.08 24.29 -9.64
C TYR A 212 -3.66 22.88 -9.50
N HIS A 213 -3.65 22.29 -8.30
CA HIS A 213 -4.17 20.96 -8.05
C HIS A 213 -5.69 20.88 -8.31
N VAL A 214 -6.05 20.37 -9.49
CA VAL A 214 -7.40 20.45 -10.07
C VAL A 214 -8.45 19.74 -9.23
N LEU A 215 -8.14 18.55 -8.72
CA LEU A 215 -9.09 17.77 -7.91
C LEU A 215 -9.41 18.46 -6.57
N ALA A 216 -8.41 19.12 -5.97
CA ALA A 216 -8.58 19.79 -4.69
C ALA A 216 -9.39 21.08 -4.84
N ALA A 217 -9.12 21.85 -5.90
CA ALA A 217 -9.92 23.01 -6.24
C ALA A 217 -11.38 22.60 -6.51
N PHE A 218 -11.61 21.50 -7.24
CA PHE A 218 -12.94 20.98 -7.54
C PHE A 218 -13.69 20.62 -6.25
N MET A 219 -13.07 19.81 -5.39
CA MET A 219 -13.66 19.38 -4.13
C MET A 219 -13.95 20.55 -3.19
N LEU A 220 -13.02 21.50 -3.08
CA LEU A 220 -13.22 22.68 -2.25
C LEU A 220 -14.36 23.56 -2.78
N GLY A 221 -14.48 23.69 -4.11
CA GLY A 221 -15.61 24.36 -4.75
C GLY A 221 -16.94 23.70 -4.40
N ASN A 222 -17.01 22.37 -4.48
CA ASN A 222 -18.20 21.59 -4.14
C ASN A 222 -18.57 21.72 -2.66
N LEU A 223 -17.59 21.76 -1.76
CA LEU A 223 -17.83 22.01 -0.33
C LEU A 223 -18.37 23.41 -0.09
N TYR A 224 -17.82 24.45 -0.73
CA TYR A 224 -18.35 25.81 -0.62
C TYR A 224 -19.77 25.93 -1.17
N ALA A 225 -20.09 25.25 -2.27
CA ALA A 225 -21.44 25.23 -2.81
C ALA A 225 -22.42 24.60 -1.81
N LYS A 226 -22.04 23.48 -1.19
CA LYS A 226 -22.84 22.82 -0.14
C LYS A 226 -23.05 23.69 1.10
N THR A 227 -22.10 24.58 1.45
CA THR A 227 -22.24 25.51 2.58
C THR A 227 -22.90 26.85 2.20
N GLY A 228 -23.30 27.04 0.94
CA GLY A 228 -23.94 28.26 0.46
C GLY A 228 -22.98 29.40 0.09
N GLU A 229 -21.67 29.15 0.11
CA GLU A 229 -20.62 30.12 -0.23
C GLU A 229 -20.36 30.18 -1.74
N LEU A 230 -21.42 30.44 -2.53
CA LEU A 230 -21.39 30.31 -4.00
C LEU A 230 -20.26 31.09 -4.67
N SER A 231 -20.00 32.34 -4.27
CA SER A 231 -18.91 33.14 -4.84
C SER A 231 -17.52 32.49 -4.69
N ARG A 232 -17.28 31.78 -3.57
CA ARG A 232 -16.04 31.04 -3.36
C ARG A 232 -16.02 29.75 -4.20
N ALA A 233 -17.16 29.07 -4.32
CA ALA A 233 -17.30 27.90 -5.19
C ALA A 233 -16.95 28.24 -6.65
N TYR A 234 -17.60 29.26 -7.21
CA TYR A 234 -17.33 29.78 -8.55
C TYR A 234 -15.86 30.15 -8.75
N SER A 235 -15.24 30.82 -7.76
CA SER A 235 -13.84 31.19 -7.84
C SER A 235 -12.91 29.99 -7.97
N GLN A 236 -13.23 28.85 -7.33
CA GLN A 236 -12.42 27.64 -7.47
C GLN A 236 -12.64 26.99 -8.83
N TRP A 237 -13.89 26.78 -9.24
CA TRP A 237 -14.22 26.16 -10.53
C TRP A 237 -13.65 26.94 -11.73
N ALA A 238 -13.72 28.27 -11.71
CA ALA A 238 -13.16 29.12 -12.75
C ALA A 238 -11.61 29.06 -12.84
N LYS A 239 -10.92 28.68 -11.76
CA LYS A 239 -9.46 28.44 -11.82
C LYS A 239 -9.16 27.13 -12.54
N ILE A 240 -9.97 26.11 -12.34
CA ILE A 240 -9.77 24.77 -12.92
C ILE A 240 -9.89 24.84 -14.43
N GLN A 241 -10.88 25.55 -14.98
CA GLN A 241 -11.03 25.71 -16.43
C GLN A 241 -9.75 26.21 -17.12
N ARG A 242 -9.07 27.21 -16.51
CA ARG A 242 -7.79 27.71 -17.05
C ARG A 242 -6.65 26.69 -17.01
N VAL A 243 -6.71 25.72 -16.09
CA VAL A 243 -5.73 24.63 -16.01
C VAL A 243 -6.07 23.56 -17.03
N LEU A 244 -7.36 23.23 -17.19
CA LEU A 244 -7.85 22.24 -18.15
C LEU A 244 -7.60 22.63 -19.61
N ASP A 245 -7.49 23.93 -19.93
CA ASP A 245 -7.08 24.40 -21.27
C ASP A 245 -5.74 23.82 -21.76
N ARG A 246 -4.93 23.26 -20.85
CA ARG A 246 -3.63 22.64 -21.17
C ARG A 246 -3.71 21.14 -21.48
N PHE A 247 -4.86 20.52 -21.24
CA PHE A 247 -5.09 19.09 -21.41
C PHE A 247 -5.90 18.83 -22.68
N GLN A 248 -5.68 17.69 -23.34
CA GLN A 248 -6.67 17.17 -24.28
C GLN A 248 -7.86 16.62 -23.49
N PRO A 249 -9.09 16.65 -24.05
CA PRO A 249 -10.27 16.14 -23.35
C PRO A 249 -10.17 14.69 -22.88
N SER A 250 -9.35 13.88 -23.56
CA SER A 250 -9.09 12.47 -23.23
C SER A 250 -8.04 12.26 -22.13
N ASP A 251 -7.27 13.30 -21.78
CA ASP A 251 -6.18 13.16 -20.82
C ASP A 251 -6.75 13.02 -19.40
N TYR A 252 -6.21 12.07 -18.62
CA TYR A 252 -6.50 11.97 -17.20
C TYR A 252 -5.92 13.18 -16.46
N VAL A 253 -6.70 13.71 -15.51
CA VAL A 253 -6.30 14.93 -14.78
C VAL A 253 -5.35 14.65 -13.60
N SER A 254 -5.22 13.39 -13.20
CA SER A 254 -4.42 12.94 -12.07
C SER A 254 -4.22 11.41 -12.11
N ASP A 255 -3.13 10.95 -11.52
CA ASP A 255 -2.90 9.53 -11.26
C ASP A 255 -3.82 8.98 -10.16
N LEU A 256 -4.42 9.87 -9.35
CA LEU A 256 -5.35 9.54 -8.26
C LEU A 256 -6.82 9.60 -8.69
N SER A 257 -7.12 9.57 -9.99
CA SER A 257 -8.49 9.62 -10.47
C SER A 257 -8.61 9.05 -11.88
N ASP A 258 -9.74 8.39 -12.13
CA ASP A 258 -10.25 7.99 -13.44
C ASP A 258 -10.86 9.14 -14.25
N LEU A 259 -10.90 10.36 -13.71
CA LEU A 259 -11.49 11.52 -14.39
C LEU A 259 -10.57 12.05 -15.49
N THR A 260 -11.11 12.11 -16.68
CA THR A 260 -10.51 12.84 -17.81
C THR A 260 -10.80 14.34 -17.71
N ALA A 261 -9.97 15.16 -18.38
CA ALA A 261 -10.15 16.60 -18.44
C ALA A 261 -11.52 16.99 -19.01
N GLY A 262 -11.99 16.27 -20.04
CA GLY A 262 -13.32 16.50 -20.61
C GLY A 262 -14.47 16.16 -19.66
N GLN A 263 -14.35 15.08 -18.89
CA GLN A 263 -15.34 14.73 -17.87
C GLN A 263 -15.36 15.77 -16.75
N LEU A 264 -14.19 16.20 -16.26
CA LEU A 264 -14.10 17.21 -15.21
C LEU A 264 -14.66 18.57 -15.68
N ASP A 265 -14.36 18.97 -16.91
CA ASP A 265 -14.92 20.21 -17.49
C ASP A 265 -16.45 20.15 -17.62
N ALA A 266 -16.99 19.00 -18.02
CA ALA A 266 -18.44 18.79 -18.06
C ALA A 266 -19.09 18.90 -16.68
N LEU A 267 -18.48 18.32 -15.64
CA LEU A 267 -18.95 18.42 -14.25
C LEU A 267 -18.94 19.87 -13.75
N ILE A 268 -17.87 20.62 -14.05
CA ILE A 268 -17.74 22.03 -13.68
C ILE A 268 -18.79 22.87 -14.43
N THR A 269 -18.95 22.65 -15.73
CA THR A 269 -19.91 23.38 -16.56
C THR A 269 -21.35 23.16 -16.06
N ALA A 270 -21.69 21.94 -15.62
CA ALA A 270 -22.98 21.66 -14.99
C ALA A 270 -23.18 22.51 -13.73
N HIS A 271 -22.18 22.57 -12.83
CA HIS A 271 -22.25 23.40 -11.64
C HIS A 271 -22.39 24.90 -11.94
N LEU A 272 -21.72 25.40 -12.98
CA LEU A 272 -21.80 26.80 -13.39
C LEU A 272 -23.16 27.19 -13.98
N ASN A 273 -23.88 26.24 -14.59
CA ASN A 273 -25.19 26.48 -15.20
C ASN A 273 -26.36 26.34 -14.21
N ASP A 274 -26.19 25.56 -13.13
CA ASP A 274 -27.20 25.31 -12.09
C ASP A 274 -27.26 26.40 -11.00
N THR A 275 -26.42 27.43 -11.07
CA THR A 275 -26.27 28.49 -10.06
C THR A 275 -26.53 29.88 -10.65
#